data_AF-A0A1G5TY00-F1
#
_entry.id   AF-A0A1G5TY00-F1
#
_cell.length_a   1.000
_cell.length_b   1.000
_cell.length_c   1.000
_cell.angle_alpha   90.00
_cell.angle_beta   90.00
_cell.angle_gamma   90.00
#
_symmetry.space_group_name_H-M   'P 1'
#
loop_
_entity.id
_entity.type
_entity.pdbx_description
1 polymer ?
#
loop_
_entity_poly.entity_id
_entity_poly.type
_entity_poly.pdbx_seq_one_letter_code
_entity_poly.pdbx_strand_id
1 'polypeptide(L)'
;MINESRSDENSNGSTHMAHVRKDDDGVWHKHSLEEHLREVSRLAGEFAQPFNSAEWATLAGLWHDLGKYSARFQIYIKSASGYDRQDAHIEGLPGRVNHSSAGAIYACERMGAKGRFLAYLIAGHHAGLPDWFSIETGAAALAYRLEAKEHLAELPFSIIPSAISNPGITPSSKPPGGATGLALWLRMLFSCLVDADFLDTEMFMSAEKAATRAGYRPLGSLMADFNNHMLIKTSQADLTQVNVIRNQILRQCRDKAVLPSGIFSLSVPTGGGKTLASMAFALEHARYQNKQRVIYVIPYTSIIEQTAGIFREIFGENVVEPTPI
;
A
#
# COMPACT_ATOMS: atom_id res chain seq x y z
N MET A 1 -45.61 15.14 15.73
CA MET A 1 -45.10 16.33 16.45
C MET A 1 -44.62 15.90 17.83
N ILE A 2 -43.35 15.52 17.94
CA ILE A 2 -42.58 15.63 19.18
C ILE A 2 -41.19 16.06 18.71
N ASN A 3 -40.86 17.29 19.06
CA ASN A 3 -39.65 17.99 18.69
C ASN A 3 -38.66 17.90 19.85
N GLU A 4 -37.38 17.91 19.49
CA GLU A 4 -36.23 18.40 20.27
C GLU A 4 -35.90 17.78 21.64
N SER A 5 -34.75 17.10 21.69
CA SER A 5 -33.56 17.71 22.29
C SER A 5 -32.33 16.86 21.96
N ARG A 6 -31.64 17.18 20.86
CA ARG A 6 -30.23 16.82 20.71
C ARG A 6 -29.47 17.75 21.64
N SER A 7 -28.89 17.18 22.69
CA SER A 7 -27.93 17.86 23.53
C SER A 7 -26.68 18.11 22.70
N ASP A 8 -26.55 19.34 22.21
CA ASP A 8 -25.28 19.93 21.80
C ASP A 8 -24.39 20.05 23.05
N GLU A 9 -23.68 18.97 23.37
CA GLU A 9 -22.55 19.03 24.30
C GLU A 9 -21.29 19.44 23.53
N ASN A 10 -21.02 20.75 23.57
CA ASN A 10 -19.70 21.36 23.70
C ASN A 10 -18.49 20.43 23.52
N SER A 11 -17.97 20.31 22.30
CA SER A 11 -16.59 19.89 22.05
C SER A 11 -15.81 21.05 21.42
N ASN A 12 -15.57 22.12 22.19
CA ASN A 12 -14.64 23.17 21.79
C ASN A 12 -13.18 22.74 22.06
N GLY A 13 -12.83 21.52 21.63
CA GLY A 13 -11.48 20.98 21.59
C GLY A 13 -11.06 20.91 20.12
N SER A 14 -10.02 21.66 19.74
CA SER A 14 -9.55 21.66 18.36
C SER A 14 -9.07 20.25 17.96
N THR A 15 -9.87 19.54 17.17
CA THR A 15 -9.47 18.26 16.57
C THR A 15 -8.29 18.50 15.64
N HIS A 16 -7.17 17.80 15.88
CA HIS A 16 -6.00 17.87 15.01
C HIS A 16 -6.34 17.24 13.67
N MET A 17 -5.98 17.91 12.58
CA MET A 17 -6.33 17.48 11.23
C MET A 17 -5.14 16.81 10.55
N ALA A 18 -5.39 15.67 9.91
CA ALA A 18 -4.45 15.08 8.95
C ALA A 18 -4.64 15.68 7.56
N HIS A 19 -5.90 15.81 7.14
CA HIS A 19 -6.29 16.34 5.84
C HIS A 19 -7.55 17.20 5.95
N VAL A 20 -7.72 18.10 4.99
CA VAL A 20 -8.94 18.88 4.80
C VAL A 20 -9.23 18.98 3.32
N ARG A 21 -10.50 18.98 2.94
CA ARG A 21 -10.93 19.24 1.57
C ARG A 21 -12.14 20.16 1.55
N LYS A 22 -12.30 20.89 0.46
CA LYS A 22 -13.49 21.66 0.16
C LYS A 22 -14.24 20.94 -0.96
N ASP A 23 -15.53 20.72 -0.81
CA ASP A 23 -16.35 20.18 -1.89
C ASP A 23 -16.79 21.27 -2.88
N ASP A 24 -17.51 20.84 -3.92
CA ASP A 24 -17.98 21.71 -5.01
C ASP A 24 -19.01 22.74 -4.53
N ASP A 25 -19.75 22.44 -3.46
CA ASP A 25 -20.69 23.37 -2.78
C ASP A 25 -19.97 24.36 -1.86
N GLY A 26 -18.65 24.22 -1.71
CA GLY A 26 -17.81 25.09 -0.91
C GLY A 26 -17.80 24.74 0.58
N VAL A 27 -18.32 23.58 0.97
CA VAL A 27 -18.33 23.07 2.34
C VAL A 27 -16.99 22.40 2.64
N TRP A 28 -16.47 22.68 3.84
CA TRP A 28 -15.22 22.09 4.32
C TRP A 28 -15.46 20.77 5.04
N HIS A 29 -14.73 19.74 4.61
CA HIS A 29 -14.67 18.44 5.26
C HIS A 29 -13.30 18.27 5.92
N LYS A 30 -13.28 17.68 7.10
CA LYS A 30 -12.05 17.41 7.87
C LYS A 30 -11.83 15.93 7.98
N HIS A 31 -10.57 15.52 7.84
CA HIS A 31 -10.10 14.22 8.24
C HIS A 31 -9.30 14.39 9.53
N SER A 32 -9.80 13.86 10.65
CA SER A 32 -9.04 13.95 11.89
C SER A 32 -7.76 13.13 11.81
N LEU A 33 -6.71 13.60 12.49
CA LEU A 33 -5.44 12.90 12.55
C LEU A 33 -5.55 11.55 13.25
N GLU A 34 -6.40 11.45 14.27
CA GLU A 34 -6.62 10.18 14.97
C GLU A 34 -7.29 9.13 14.06
N GLU A 35 -8.33 9.49 13.32
CA GLU A 35 -9.00 8.59 12.37
C GLU A 35 -8.01 8.11 11.31
N HIS A 36 -7.28 9.03 10.70
CA HIS A 36 -6.26 8.74 9.69
C HIS A 36 -5.19 7.76 10.20
N LEU A 37 -4.57 8.05 11.36
CA LEU A 37 -3.53 7.19 11.92
C LEU A 37 -4.05 5.78 12.23
N ARG A 38 -5.29 5.66 12.72
CA ARG A 38 -5.92 4.37 13.01
C ARG A 38 -6.21 3.58 11.75
N GLU A 39 -6.72 4.24 10.71
CA GLU A 39 -7.07 3.58 9.46
C GLU A 39 -5.84 3.15 8.67
N VAL A 40 -4.83 4.01 8.57
CA VAL A 40 -3.52 3.67 7.99
C VAL A 40 -2.88 2.50 8.76
N SER A 41 -2.92 2.54 10.08
CA SER A 41 -2.45 1.44 10.95
C SER A 41 -3.17 0.11 10.67
N ARG A 42 -4.50 0.15 10.53
CA ARG A 42 -5.32 -1.03 10.25
C ARG A 42 -4.97 -1.61 8.87
N LEU A 43 -5.03 -0.79 7.82
CA LEU A 43 -4.73 -1.19 6.45
C LEU A 43 -3.30 -1.71 6.29
N ALA A 44 -2.30 -0.99 6.80
CA ALA A 44 -0.91 -1.40 6.72
C ALA A 44 -0.68 -2.75 7.43
N GLY A 45 -1.31 -2.94 8.60
CA GLY A 45 -1.31 -4.22 9.31
C GLY A 45 -1.90 -5.37 8.51
N GLU A 46 -3.05 -5.15 7.87
CA GLU A 46 -3.71 -6.12 6.99
C GLU A 46 -2.86 -6.49 5.78
N PHE A 47 -2.23 -5.51 5.12
CA PHE A 47 -1.34 -5.74 3.99
C PHE A 47 -0.09 -6.53 4.39
N ALA A 48 0.38 -6.37 5.63
CA ALA A 48 1.55 -7.04 6.14
C ALA A 48 1.28 -8.41 6.79
N GLN A 49 0.01 -8.79 6.97
CA GLN A 49 -0.39 -10.07 7.53
C GLN A 49 0.15 -11.28 6.73
N PRO A 50 0.09 -11.31 5.38
CA PRO A 50 0.50 -12.49 4.61
C PRO A 50 1.98 -12.88 4.75
N PHE A 51 2.83 -11.94 5.19
CA PHE A 51 4.24 -12.18 5.48
C PHE A 51 4.59 -11.98 6.97
N ASN A 52 3.60 -12.18 7.85
CA ASN A 52 3.73 -12.20 9.31
C ASN A 52 4.42 -10.96 9.89
N SER A 53 4.06 -9.77 9.40
CA SER A 53 4.67 -8.50 9.81
C SER A 53 3.65 -7.41 10.14
N ALA A 54 2.41 -7.81 10.43
CA ALA A 54 1.32 -6.91 10.80
C ALA A 54 1.72 -5.97 11.94
N GLU A 55 2.31 -6.48 13.03
CA GLU A 55 2.72 -5.66 14.18
C GLU A 55 3.65 -4.50 13.80
N TRP A 56 4.59 -4.75 12.88
CA TRP A 56 5.51 -3.72 12.39
C TRP A 56 4.79 -2.66 11.56
N ALA A 57 3.92 -3.08 10.64
CA ALA A 57 3.19 -2.17 9.75
C ALA A 57 2.12 -1.36 10.50
N THR A 58 1.44 -1.96 11.48
CA THR A 58 0.48 -1.28 12.37
C THR A 58 1.17 -0.18 13.17
N LEU A 59 2.33 -0.45 13.79
CA LEU A 59 3.10 0.60 14.47
C LEU A 59 3.58 1.69 13.51
N ALA A 60 4.02 1.32 12.30
CA ALA A 60 4.41 2.30 11.29
C ALA A 60 3.23 3.21 10.94
N GLY A 61 2.02 2.67 10.73
CA GLY A 61 0.83 3.46 10.43
C GLY A 61 0.42 4.39 11.57
N LEU A 62 0.45 3.94 12.82
CA LEU A 62 0.15 4.80 13.98
C LEU A 62 1.15 5.95 14.16
N TRP A 63 2.39 5.75 13.74
CA TRP A 63 3.48 6.67 14.06
C TRP A 63 3.98 7.51 12.88
N HIS A 64 3.63 7.17 11.64
CA HIS A 64 4.19 7.84 10.46
C HIS A 64 3.98 9.35 10.44
N ASP A 65 2.83 9.77 10.97
CA ASP A 65 2.33 11.14 10.93
C ASP A 65 2.20 11.80 12.30
N LEU A 66 2.85 11.24 13.34
CA LEU A 66 2.83 11.84 14.68
C LEU A 66 3.24 13.32 14.71
N GLY A 67 4.13 13.74 13.80
CA GLY A 67 4.53 15.13 13.65
C GLY A 67 3.38 16.09 13.34
N LYS A 68 2.27 15.59 12.78
CA LYS A 68 1.08 16.40 12.47
C LYS A 68 0.36 16.89 13.73
N TYR A 69 0.62 16.31 14.90
CA TYR A 69 0.13 16.84 16.19
C TYR A 69 0.83 18.15 16.62
N SER A 70 1.95 18.53 16.00
CA SER A 70 2.61 19.80 16.33
C SER A 70 1.74 21.01 15.97
N ALA A 71 1.77 22.04 16.82
CA ALA A 71 1.07 23.30 16.54
C ALA A 71 1.53 23.91 15.20
N ARG A 72 2.82 23.80 14.89
CA ARG A 72 3.42 24.26 13.63
C ARG A 72 2.77 23.59 12.41
N PHE A 73 2.54 22.28 12.45
CA PHE A 73 1.86 21.59 11.36
C PHE A 73 0.38 21.99 11.26
N GLN A 74 -0.33 22.10 12.38
CA GLN A 74 -1.74 22.51 12.38
C GLN A 74 -1.96 23.94 11.85
N ILE A 75 -1.03 24.87 12.09
CA ILE A 75 -1.04 26.20 11.47
C ILE A 75 -0.77 26.09 9.97
N TYR A 76 0.23 25.29 9.58
CA TYR A 76 0.58 25.07 8.17
C TYR A 76 -0.59 24.53 7.35
N ILE A 77 -1.27 23.48 7.81
CA ILE A 77 -2.36 22.85 7.04
C ILE A 77 -3.54 23.80 6.83
N LYS A 78 -3.89 24.62 7.83
CA LYS A 78 -4.91 25.68 7.72
C LYS A 78 -4.52 26.71 6.66
N SER A 79 -3.30 27.21 6.71
CA SER A 79 -2.78 28.18 5.75
C SER A 79 -2.71 27.63 4.33
N ALA A 80 -2.11 26.45 4.15
CA ALA A 80 -1.88 25.82 2.86
C ALA A 80 -3.19 25.42 2.15
N SER A 81 -4.20 24.98 2.90
CA SER A 81 -5.52 24.65 2.35
C SER A 81 -6.43 25.87 2.18
N GLY A 82 -6.20 26.94 2.95
CA GLY A 82 -7.13 28.05 3.08
C GLY A 82 -8.33 27.75 3.99
N TYR A 83 -8.29 26.66 4.74
CA TYR A 83 -9.24 26.35 5.80
C TYR A 83 -8.99 27.26 7.02
N ASP A 84 -10.07 27.85 7.58
CA ASP A 84 -10.03 28.61 8.84
C ASP A 84 -8.98 29.75 8.86
N ARG A 85 -9.05 30.63 7.84
CA ARG A 85 -8.13 31.76 7.61
C ARG A 85 -8.26 32.94 8.61
N GLN A 86 -8.90 32.76 9.77
CA GLN A 86 -9.10 33.87 10.71
C GLN A 86 -7.77 34.48 11.20
N ASP A 87 -6.67 33.72 11.13
CA ASP A 87 -5.30 34.15 11.49
C ASP A 87 -4.35 34.27 10.28
N ALA A 88 -4.86 34.44 9.06
CA ALA A 88 -4.06 34.45 7.81
C ALA A 88 -3.21 35.73 7.58
N HIS A 89 -2.79 36.40 8.66
CA HIS A 89 -1.80 37.48 8.66
C HIS A 89 -0.41 37.00 9.10
N ILE A 90 -0.01 35.79 8.69
CA ILE A 90 1.37 35.32 8.86
C ILE A 90 2.02 35.26 7.48
N GLU A 91 2.48 36.42 7.00
CA GLU A 91 3.44 36.49 5.91
C GLU A 91 4.70 35.71 6.33
N GLY A 92 5.09 34.68 5.55
CA GLY A 92 6.35 33.96 5.75
C GLY A 92 6.26 32.54 6.30
N LEU A 93 5.13 31.84 6.19
CA LEU A 93 5.13 30.39 6.45
C LEU A 93 6.10 29.68 5.47
N PRO A 94 7.10 28.93 5.96
CA PRO A 94 8.09 28.29 5.11
C PRO A 94 7.46 27.22 4.20
N GLY A 95 8.23 26.73 3.23
CA GLY A 95 7.88 25.52 2.48
C GLY A 95 7.58 24.30 3.38
N ARG A 96 7.28 23.14 2.77
CA ARG A 96 6.87 21.87 3.41
C ARG A 96 7.37 21.69 4.87
N VAL A 97 6.44 21.58 5.82
CA VAL A 97 6.74 21.28 7.23
C VAL A 97 7.08 19.80 7.39
N ASN A 98 8.23 19.52 7.98
CA ASN A 98 8.66 18.16 8.31
C ASN A 98 7.80 17.60 9.45
N HIS A 99 6.95 16.63 9.16
CA HIS A 99 6.13 15.91 10.14
C HIS A 99 6.57 14.45 10.31
N SER A 100 7.33 13.90 9.35
CA SER A 100 7.73 12.50 9.38
C SER A 100 8.85 12.21 10.39
N SER A 101 9.69 13.19 10.73
CA SER A 101 10.85 12.95 11.61
C SER A 101 10.45 12.65 13.05
N ALA A 102 9.39 13.29 13.56
CA ALA A 102 8.94 13.09 14.94
C ALA A 102 8.58 11.62 15.22
N GLY A 103 7.83 10.98 14.32
CA GLY A 103 7.48 9.56 14.43
C GLY A 103 8.68 8.62 14.34
N ALA A 104 9.63 8.92 13.45
CA ALA A 104 10.85 8.12 13.29
C ALA A 104 11.73 8.18 14.56
N ILE A 105 11.88 9.37 15.14
CA ILE A 105 12.59 9.60 16.40
C ILE A 105 11.87 8.86 17.53
N TYR A 106 10.54 8.98 17.61
CA TYR A 106 9.72 8.32 18.62
C TYR A 106 9.89 6.80 18.60
N ALA A 107 9.87 6.19 17.42
CA ALA A 107 10.06 4.76 17.27
C ALA A 107 11.43 4.31 17.81
N CYS A 108 12.50 5.07 17.54
CA CYS A 108 13.84 4.79 18.05
C CYS A 108 13.92 4.92 19.58
N GLU A 109 13.27 5.92 20.18
CA GLU A 109 13.26 6.09 21.64
C GLU A 109 12.48 4.99 22.35
N ARG A 110 11.38 4.52 21.76
CA ARG A 110 10.55 3.45 22.34
C ARG A 110 11.15 2.06 22.19
N MET A 111 11.86 1.79 21.09
CA MET A 111 12.25 0.43 20.70
C MET A 111 13.76 0.24 20.51
N GLY A 112 14.55 1.28 20.76
CA GLY A 112 16.01 1.25 20.58
C GLY A 112 16.40 0.85 19.16
N ALA A 113 17.30 -0.13 19.04
CA ALA A 113 17.80 -0.59 17.74
C ALA A 113 16.69 -1.11 16.80
N LYS A 114 15.63 -1.73 17.34
CA LYS A 114 14.48 -2.20 16.55
C LYS A 114 13.68 -1.04 15.95
N GLY A 115 13.64 0.10 16.66
CA GLY A 115 12.94 1.31 16.21
C GLY A 115 13.50 1.87 14.90
N ARG A 116 14.76 1.56 14.57
CA ARG A 116 15.38 1.97 13.30
C ARG A 116 14.66 1.39 12.08
N PHE A 117 14.08 0.19 12.18
CA PHE A 117 13.30 -0.38 11.09
C PHE A 117 12.08 0.48 10.78
N LEU A 118 11.34 0.88 11.82
CA LEU A 118 10.20 1.80 11.69
C LEU A 118 10.64 3.19 11.25
N ALA A 119 11.78 3.68 11.74
CA ALA A 119 12.30 4.99 11.38
C ALA A 119 12.56 5.13 9.87
N TYR A 120 13.05 4.07 9.20
CA TYR A 120 13.18 4.06 7.73
C TYR A 120 11.83 4.24 7.03
N LEU A 121 10.81 3.52 7.49
CA LEU A 121 9.47 3.57 6.88
C LEU A 121 8.85 4.95 7.09
N ILE A 122 8.86 5.39 8.35
CA ILE A 122 8.23 6.62 8.79
C ILE A 122 8.93 7.84 8.19
N ALA A 123 10.26 7.96 8.25
CA ALA A 123 10.94 9.13 7.70
C ALA A 123 10.78 9.24 6.17
N GLY A 124 10.63 8.10 5.49
CA GLY A 124 10.59 7.98 4.03
C GLY A 124 9.21 8.05 3.38
N HIS A 125 8.10 8.02 4.13
CA HIS A 125 6.76 7.76 3.57
C HIS A 125 6.30 8.74 2.47
N HIS A 126 6.90 9.93 2.36
CA HIS A 126 6.63 10.88 1.27
C HIS A 126 7.76 11.04 0.22
N ALA A 127 8.97 10.55 0.50
CA ALA A 127 10.16 10.83 -0.32
C ALA A 127 10.88 9.57 -0.82
N GLY A 128 10.45 8.38 -0.38
CA GLY A 128 11.18 7.13 -0.55
C GLY A 128 12.07 6.82 0.65
N LEU A 129 12.54 5.58 0.72
CA LEU A 129 13.41 5.11 1.81
C LEU A 129 14.73 5.91 1.82
N PRO A 130 15.08 6.57 2.94
CA PRO A 130 16.30 7.36 3.02
C PRO A 130 17.55 6.46 3.11
N ASP A 131 18.69 6.97 2.66
CA ASP A 131 19.98 6.39 3.02
C ASP A 131 20.31 6.62 4.50
N TRP A 132 21.13 5.74 5.08
CA TRP A 132 21.57 5.93 6.47
C TRP A 132 22.57 7.08 6.61
N PHE A 133 23.57 7.12 5.71
CA PHE A 133 24.71 8.03 5.79
C PHE A 133 24.48 9.30 4.98
N SER A 134 25.04 10.40 5.48
CA SER A 134 24.92 11.75 4.89
C SER A 134 25.85 12.04 3.72
N ILE A 135 26.76 11.12 3.38
CA ILE A 135 27.83 11.34 2.38
C ILE A 135 27.24 11.72 1.01
N GLU A 136 26.11 11.14 0.62
CA GLU A 136 25.46 11.42 -0.68
C GLU A 136 24.19 12.27 -0.55
N THR A 137 23.50 12.21 0.60
CA THR A 137 22.15 12.79 0.77
C THR A 137 22.06 13.94 1.79
N GLY A 138 23.16 14.28 2.46
CA GLY A 138 23.23 15.38 3.42
C GLY A 138 22.19 15.28 4.54
N ALA A 139 21.42 16.36 4.76
CA ALA A 139 20.37 16.42 5.77
C ALA A 139 19.16 15.49 5.51
N ALA A 140 19.06 14.90 4.32
CA ALA A 140 18.01 13.93 4.01
C ALA A 140 18.29 12.52 4.58
N ALA A 141 19.55 12.23 4.96
CA ALA A 141 19.94 10.96 5.55
C ALA A 141 19.20 10.68 6.86
N LEU A 142 18.87 9.40 7.09
CA LEU A 142 18.10 8.99 8.26
C LEU A 142 18.84 9.33 9.56
N ALA A 143 20.16 9.13 9.63
CA ALA A 143 20.94 9.43 10.83
C ALA A 143 20.81 10.90 11.24
N TYR A 144 20.89 11.83 10.29
CA TYR A 144 20.74 13.27 10.54
C TYR A 144 19.31 13.61 10.99
N ARG A 145 18.29 13.06 10.33
CA ARG A 145 16.88 13.28 10.73
C ARG A 145 16.60 12.81 12.15
N LEU A 146 17.27 11.75 12.61
CA LEU A 146 17.09 11.20 13.96
C LEU A 146 17.75 12.06 15.06
N GLU A 147 18.65 12.97 14.69
CA GLU A 147 19.29 13.93 15.61
C GLU A 147 18.42 15.16 15.87
N ALA A 148 17.45 15.46 15.01
CA ALA A 148 16.52 16.58 15.11
C ALA A 148 15.41 16.37 16.17
N LYS A 149 15.83 16.17 17.42
CA LYS A 149 14.98 15.82 18.58
C LYS A 149 13.89 16.86 18.89
N GLU A 150 14.08 18.10 18.47
CA GLU A 150 13.08 19.16 18.59
C GLU A 150 11.74 18.79 17.96
N HIS A 151 11.73 18.05 16.85
CA HIS A 151 10.51 17.61 16.19
C HIS A 151 9.63 16.70 17.07
N LEU A 152 10.26 15.93 17.96
CA LEU A 152 9.54 15.10 18.92
C LEU A 152 9.17 15.89 20.18
N ALA A 153 10.06 16.75 20.65
CA ALA A 153 9.85 17.55 21.86
C ALA A 153 8.68 18.54 21.74
N GLU A 154 8.37 18.99 20.52
CA GLU A 154 7.23 19.87 20.22
C GLU A 154 5.87 19.15 20.25
N LEU A 155 5.83 17.81 20.36
CA LEU A 155 4.57 17.07 20.33
C LEU A 155 3.83 17.15 21.68
N PRO A 156 2.53 17.50 21.67
CA PRO A 156 1.72 17.58 22.88
C PRO A 156 1.25 16.17 23.31
N PHE A 157 2.14 15.34 23.85
CA PHE A 157 1.82 13.95 24.23
C PHE A 157 0.65 13.82 25.22
N SER A 158 0.33 14.86 25.99
CA SER A 158 -0.82 14.88 26.90
C SER A 158 -2.17 14.79 26.19
N ILE A 159 -2.25 15.17 24.92
CA ILE A 159 -3.49 15.12 24.11
C ILE A 159 -3.48 14.02 23.06
N ILE A 160 -2.32 13.38 22.82
CA ILE A 160 -2.23 12.26 21.88
C ILE A 160 -2.83 11.03 22.57
N PRO A 161 -3.86 10.38 21.98
CA PRO A 161 -4.47 9.19 22.56
C PRO A 161 -3.43 8.14 22.94
N SER A 162 -3.57 7.54 24.12
CA SER A 162 -2.66 6.47 24.57
C SER A 162 -2.68 5.27 23.64
N ALA A 163 -3.81 4.99 22.99
CA ALA A 163 -3.95 3.97 21.97
C ALA A 163 -3.10 4.22 20.70
N ILE A 164 -2.62 5.45 20.48
CA ILE A 164 -1.69 5.81 19.39
C ILE A 164 -0.25 5.86 19.91
N SER A 165 -0.01 6.59 20.99
CA SER A 165 1.35 6.78 21.52
C SER A 165 1.90 5.52 22.21
N ASN A 166 1.05 4.73 22.84
CA ASN A 166 1.43 3.50 23.54
C ASN A 166 0.42 2.36 23.30
N PRO A 167 0.33 1.83 22.08
CA PRO A 167 -0.71 0.84 21.70
C PRO A 167 -0.53 -0.54 22.34
N GLY A 168 0.54 -0.76 23.12
CA GLY A 168 0.85 -2.08 23.69
C GLY A 168 1.35 -3.10 22.68
N ILE A 169 1.70 -2.69 21.46
CA ILE A 169 2.22 -3.56 20.39
C ILE A 169 3.74 -3.65 20.53
N THR A 170 4.25 -4.87 20.63
CA THR A 170 5.70 -5.15 20.64
C THR A 170 6.03 -6.15 19.52
N PRO A 171 6.47 -5.67 18.35
CA PRO A 171 6.77 -6.54 17.22
C PRO A 171 7.79 -7.62 17.58
N SER A 172 7.37 -8.86 17.35
CA SER A 172 8.13 -10.06 17.71
C SER A 172 8.69 -10.80 16.49
N SER A 173 8.06 -10.62 15.33
CA SER A 173 8.46 -11.30 14.10
C SER A 173 9.82 -10.81 13.60
N LYS A 174 10.55 -11.75 12.99
CA LYS A 174 11.84 -11.50 12.34
C LYS A 174 11.62 -11.28 10.83
N PRO A 175 12.52 -10.55 10.15
CA PRO A 175 12.47 -10.43 8.69
C PRO A 175 12.44 -11.82 8.04
N PRO A 176 11.49 -12.11 7.13
CA PRO A 176 11.52 -13.32 6.32
C PRO A 176 12.86 -13.45 5.60
N GLY A 177 13.51 -14.61 5.68
CA GLY A 177 14.86 -14.81 5.13
C GLY A 177 16.00 -14.25 6.01
N GLY A 178 15.71 -13.73 7.20
CA GLY A 178 16.73 -13.24 8.13
C GLY A 178 17.47 -12.01 7.60
N ALA A 179 18.79 -11.95 7.81
CA ALA A 179 19.60 -10.79 7.43
C ALA A 179 19.60 -10.53 5.92
N THR A 180 19.60 -11.58 5.09
CA THR A 180 19.59 -11.45 3.62
C THR A 180 18.24 -10.96 3.10
N GLY A 181 17.16 -11.23 3.83
CA GLY A 181 15.81 -10.77 3.48
C GLY A 181 15.43 -9.39 4.04
N LEU A 182 16.25 -8.82 4.94
CA LEU A 182 15.96 -7.55 5.63
C LEU A 182 15.64 -6.41 4.65
N ALA A 183 16.44 -6.28 3.59
CA ALA A 183 16.29 -5.20 2.62
C ALA A 183 14.97 -5.29 1.84
N LEU A 184 14.53 -6.50 1.48
CA LEU A 184 13.25 -6.71 0.80
C LEU A 184 12.09 -6.54 1.78
N TRP A 185 12.24 -7.05 3.00
CA TRP A 185 11.23 -6.93 4.06
C TRP A 185 10.93 -5.46 4.40
N LEU A 186 11.95 -4.60 4.53
CA LEU A 186 11.75 -3.17 4.74
C LEU A 186 11.00 -2.51 3.56
N ARG A 187 11.32 -2.88 2.32
CA ARG A 187 10.61 -2.38 1.12
C ARG A 187 9.16 -2.83 1.07
N MET A 188 8.87 -4.08 1.47
CA MET A 188 7.51 -4.59 1.58
C MET A 188 6.71 -3.84 2.64
N LEU A 189 7.29 -3.66 3.85
CA LEU A 189 6.65 -2.87 4.92
C LEU A 189 6.44 -1.41 4.51
N PHE A 190 7.40 -0.82 3.79
CA PHE A 190 7.29 0.54 3.26
C PHE A 190 6.14 0.64 2.26
N SER A 191 6.03 -0.32 1.33
CA SER A 191 4.90 -0.41 0.41
C SER A 191 3.57 -0.52 1.15
N CYS A 192 3.49 -1.34 2.21
CA CYS A 192 2.27 -1.45 3.01
C CYS A 192 1.88 -0.12 3.66
N LEU A 193 2.84 0.61 4.23
CA LEU A 193 2.59 1.91 4.85
C LEU A 193 2.14 2.95 3.82
N VAL A 194 2.87 3.07 2.71
CA VAL A 194 2.57 4.04 1.66
C VAL A 194 1.22 3.73 1.02
N ASP A 195 0.95 2.48 0.65
CA ASP A 195 -0.33 2.11 0.06
C ASP A 195 -1.50 2.42 1.02
N ALA A 196 -1.32 2.18 2.33
CA ALA A 196 -2.33 2.48 3.34
C ALA A 196 -2.59 3.99 3.48
N ASP A 197 -1.54 4.81 3.57
CA ASP A 197 -1.63 6.28 3.62
C ASP A 197 -2.33 6.86 2.38
N PHE A 198 -1.95 6.37 1.20
CA PHE A 198 -2.56 6.79 -0.06
C PHE A 198 -4.03 6.37 -0.17
N LEU A 199 -4.38 5.14 0.21
CA LEU A 199 -5.76 4.64 0.10
C LEU A 199 -6.71 5.37 1.06
N ASP A 200 -6.27 5.64 2.29
CA ASP A 200 -7.07 6.38 3.26
C ASP A 200 -7.22 7.85 2.84
N THR A 201 -6.14 8.48 2.37
CA THR A 201 -6.21 9.83 1.79
C THR A 201 -7.11 9.88 0.56
N GLU A 202 -7.02 8.90 -0.35
CA GLU A 202 -7.86 8.82 -1.55
C GLU A 202 -9.34 8.65 -1.19
N MET A 203 -9.65 7.78 -0.22
CA MET A 203 -11.02 7.57 0.29
C MET A 203 -11.62 8.89 0.80
N PHE A 204 -10.84 9.65 1.58
CA PHE A 204 -11.28 10.95 2.08
C PHE A 204 -11.42 12.00 0.97
N MET A 205 -10.48 12.05 0.03
CA MET A 205 -10.44 13.06 -1.03
C MET A 205 -11.47 12.80 -2.15
N SER A 206 -11.69 11.54 -2.51
CA SER A 206 -12.54 11.13 -3.62
C SER A 206 -13.06 9.70 -3.42
N ALA A 207 -14.18 9.58 -2.71
CA ALA A 207 -14.85 8.30 -2.46
C ALA A 207 -15.22 7.56 -3.76
N GLU A 208 -15.56 8.29 -4.84
CA GLU A 208 -15.86 7.69 -6.15
C GLU A 208 -14.65 6.99 -6.76
N LYS A 209 -13.46 7.61 -6.72
CA LYS A 209 -12.22 6.97 -7.21
C LYS A 209 -11.89 5.75 -6.37
N ALA A 210 -12.00 5.86 -5.05
CA ALA A 210 -11.78 4.74 -4.15
C ALA A 210 -12.74 3.56 -4.45
N ALA A 211 -14.00 3.84 -4.81
CA ALA A 211 -14.97 2.81 -5.19
C ALA A 211 -14.58 2.05 -6.48
N THR A 212 -13.84 2.67 -7.40
CA THR A 212 -13.37 1.97 -8.62
C THR A 212 -12.29 0.93 -8.34
N ARG A 213 -11.61 1.00 -7.17
CA ARG A 213 -10.62 0.00 -6.73
C ARG A 213 -11.24 -1.24 -6.08
N ALA A 214 -12.57 -1.33 -6.00
CA ALA A 214 -13.26 -2.36 -5.23
C ALA A 214 -13.15 -3.77 -5.86
N GLY A 215 -12.39 -4.63 -5.18
CA GLY A 215 -12.54 -6.09 -5.20
C GLY A 215 -12.04 -6.81 -6.46
N TYR A 216 -10.85 -7.42 -6.38
CA TYR A 216 -10.44 -8.42 -7.37
C TYR A 216 -11.29 -9.68 -7.25
N ARG A 217 -11.73 -10.23 -8.38
CA ARG A 217 -12.38 -11.55 -8.35
C ARG A 217 -11.41 -12.60 -7.80
N PRO A 218 -11.89 -13.54 -6.96
CA PRO A 218 -11.05 -14.62 -6.46
C PRO A 218 -10.42 -15.41 -7.62
N LEU A 219 -9.18 -15.87 -7.44
CA LEU A 219 -8.47 -16.67 -8.45
C LEU A 219 -9.26 -17.91 -8.90
N GLY A 220 -10.09 -18.49 -8.04
CA GLY A 220 -10.98 -19.59 -8.40
C GLY A 220 -12.01 -19.21 -9.47
N SER A 221 -12.54 -17.98 -9.43
CA SER A 221 -13.44 -17.47 -10.47
C SER A 221 -12.70 -17.23 -11.77
N LEU A 222 -11.50 -16.62 -11.72
CA LEU A 222 -10.66 -16.41 -12.90
C LEU A 222 -10.26 -17.74 -13.55
N MET A 223 -9.99 -18.77 -12.74
CA MET A 223 -9.69 -20.11 -13.23
C MET A 223 -10.89 -20.74 -13.96
N ALA A 224 -12.13 -20.51 -13.49
CA ALA A 224 -13.32 -20.98 -14.17
C ALA A 224 -13.50 -20.31 -15.55
N ASP A 225 -13.32 -19.00 -15.62
CA ASP A 225 -13.38 -18.25 -16.88
C ASP A 225 -12.30 -18.73 -17.87
N PHE A 226 -11.07 -18.92 -17.37
CA PHE A 226 -9.97 -19.47 -18.16
C PHE A 226 -10.29 -20.86 -18.70
N ASN A 227 -10.82 -21.75 -17.86
CA ASN A 227 -11.22 -23.09 -18.27
C ASN A 227 -12.29 -23.06 -19.35
N ASN A 228 -13.31 -22.21 -19.21
CA ASN A 228 -14.36 -22.05 -20.20
C ASN A 228 -13.80 -21.56 -21.55
N HIS A 229 -12.94 -20.53 -21.53
CA HIS A 229 -12.26 -20.05 -22.73
C HIS A 229 -11.47 -21.18 -23.41
N MET A 230 -10.71 -21.95 -22.64
CA MET A 230 -9.91 -23.06 -23.18
C MET A 230 -10.79 -24.17 -23.78
N LEU A 231 -11.92 -24.50 -23.16
CA LEU A 231 -12.88 -25.49 -23.71
C LEU A 231 -13.44 -25.04 -25.06
N ILE A 232 -13.91 -23.79 -25.16
CA ILE A 232 -14.42 -23.22 -26.42
C ILE A 232 -13.32 -23.23 -27.47
N LYS A 233 -12.15 -22.68 -27.13
CA LYS A 233 -10.99 -22.59 -28.05
C LYS A 233 -10.57 -23.95 -28.60
N THR A 234 -10.55 -24.99 -27.76
CA THR A 234 -10.17 -26.34 -28.18
C THR A 234 -11.28 -27.02 -28.99
N SER A 235 -12.56 -26.78 -28.69
CA SER A 235 -13.69 -27.35 -29.43
C SER A 235 -13.81 -26.83 -30.87
N GLN A 236 -13.37 -25.60 -31.11
CA GLN A 236 -13.40 -24.93 -32.42
C GLN A 236 -12.10 -25.13 -33.22
N ALA A 237 -11.10 -25.81 -32.64
CA ALA A 237 -9.79 -25.94 -33.26
C ALA A 237 -9.70 -27.18 -34.15
N ASP A 238 -9.12 -27.00 -35.35
CA ASP A 238 -8.81 -28.11 -36.24
C ASP A 238 -7.86 -29.12 -35.60
N LEU A 239 -8.05 -30.40 -35.90
CA LEU A 239 -7.18 -31.48 -35.42
C LEU A 239 -5.87 -31.53 -36.22
N THR A 240 -4.97 -30.61 -35.92
CA THR A 240 -3.62 -30.54 -36.50
C THR A 240 -2.58 -31.12 -35.55
N GLN A 241 -1.45 -31.61 -36.09
CA GLN A 241 -0.32 -32.08 -35.27
C GLN A 241 0.19 -30.99 -34.32
N VAL A 242 0.15 -29.72 -34.75
CA VAL A 242 0.51 -28.56 -33.91
C VAL A 242 -0.45 -28.42 -32.73
N ASN A 243 -1.77 -28.56 -32.95
CA ASN A 243 -2.75 -28.46 -31.87
C ASN A 243 -2.66 -29.65 -30.90
N VAL A 244 -2.30 -30.85 -31.37
CA VAL A 244 -1.98 -31.99 -30.50
C VAL A 244 -0.81 -31.65 -29.57
N ILE A 245 0.29 -31.11 -30.11
CA ILE A 245 1.46 -30.71 -29.31
C ILE A 245 1.10 -29.59 -28.33
N ARG A 246 0.33 -28.59 -28.75
CA ARG A 246 -0.14 -27.50 -27.86
C ARG A 246 -0.95 -28.05 -26.68
N ASN A 247 -1.84 -29.00 -26.92
CA ASN A 247 -2.62 -29.66 -25.86
C ASN A 247 -1.73 -30.47 -24.91
N GLN A 248 -0.69 -31.15 -25.42
CA GLN A 248 0.29 -31.84 -24.60
C GLN A 248 1.08 -30.87 -23.70
N ILE A 249 1.51 -29.73 -24.24
CA ILE A 249 2.21 -28.68 -23.48
C ILE A 249 1.30 -28.12 -22.37
N LEU A 250 0.06 -27.78 -22.70
CA LEU A 250 -0.94 -27.30 -21.73
C LEU A 250 -1.13 -28.30 -20.60
N ARG A 251 -1.27 -29.59 -20.93
CA ARG A 251 -1.42 -30.66 -19.93
C ARG A 251 -0.19 -30.75 -19.02
N GLN A 252 1.02 -30.75 -19.57
CA GLN A 252 2.24 -30.77 -18.76
C GLN A 252 2.35 -29.57 -17.81
N CYS A 253 1.93 -28.38 -18.25
CA CYS A 253 1.86 -27.19 -17.40
C CYS A 253 0.88 -27.39 -16.24
N ARG A 254 -0.32 -27.92 -16.49
CA ARG A 254 -1.30 -28.21 -15.42
C ARG A 254 -0.80 -29.27 -14.45
N ASP A 255 -0.24 -30.37 -14.96
CA ASP A 255 0.23 -31.49 -14.15
C ASP A 255 1.36 -31.06 -13.20
N LYS A 256 2.22 -30.12 -13.61
CA LYS A 256 3.31 -29.57 -12.77
C LYS A 256 2.85 -28.52 -11.76
N ALA A 257 1.63 -28.00 -11.85
CA ALA A 257 1.17 -26.92 -10.99
C ALA A 257 1.07 -27.30 -9.50
N VAL A 258 0.93 -28.59 -9.19
CA VAL A 258 0.89 -29.13 -7.82
C VAL A 258 2.23 -29.07 -7.08
N LEU A 259 3.34 -28.90 -7.81
CA LEU A 259 4.67 -28.90 -7.22
C LEU A 259 4.83 -27.74 -6.22
N PRO A 260 5.73 -27.88 -5.21
CA PRO A 260 6.01 -26.80 -4.27
C PRO A 260 6.43 -25.50 -4.95
N SER A 261 6.18 -24.36 -4.32
CA SER A 261 6.64 -23.05 -4.83
C SER A 261 8.14 -23.05 -5.11
N GLY A 262 8.53 -22.56 -6.28
CA GLY A 262 9.90 -22.55 -6.77
C GLY A 262 10.04 -21.86 -8.11
N ILE A 263 11.18 -22.05 -8.75
CA ILE A 263 11.46 -21.51 -10.10
C ILE A 263 11.17 -22.60 -11.14
N PHE A 264 10.34 -22.26 -12.11
CA PHE A 264 9.96 -23.14 -13.21
C PHE A 264 10.34 -22.52 -14.55
N SER A 265 10.78 -23.36 -15.50
CA SER A 265 11.11 -22.94 -16.86
C SER A 265 10.19 -23.64 -17.87
N LEU A 266 9.68 -22.88 -18.83
CA LEU A 266 8.86 -23.37 -19.93
C LEU A 266 9.57 -23.12 -21.27
N SER A 267 10.28 -24.13 -21.76
CA SER A 267 11.00 -24.07 -23.03
C SER A 267 10.12 -24.61 -24.17
N VAL A 268 9.49 -23.71 -24.90
CA VAL A 268 8.57 -24.04 -26.01
C VAL A 268 8.83 -23.09 -27.18
N PRO A 269 8.86 -23.57 -28.45
CA PRO A 269 9.07 -22.71 -29.62
C PRO A 269 7.96 -21.66 -29.79
N THR A 270 8.20 -20.66 -30.63
CA THR A 270 7.18 -19.69 -31.03
C THR A 270 5.96 -20.42 -31.63
N GLY A 271 4.77 -19.89 -31.38
CA GLY A 271 3.52 -20.55 -31.80
C GLY A 271 3.12 -21.78 -30.97
N GLY A 272 3.94 -22.28 -30.04
CA GLY A 272 3.63 -23.47 -29.22
C GLY A 272 2.65 -23.27 -28.06
N GLY A 273 1.96 -22.13 -27.99
CA GLY A 273 0.92 -21.90 -26.96
C GLY A 273 1.43 -21.48 -25.58
N LYS A 274 2.65 -20.93 -25.48
CA LYS A 274 3.30 -20.53 -24.22
C LYS A 274 2.40 -19.68 -23.32
N THR A 275 1.75 -18.66 -23.87
CA THR A 275 0.96 -17.68 -23.10
C THR A 275 -0.18 -18.33 -22.31
N LEU A 276 -1.00 -19.15 -22.98
CA LEU A 276 -2.13 -19.81 -22.31
C LEU A 276 -1.64 -20.96 -21.43
N ALA A 277 -0.60 -21.69 -21.84
CA ALA A 277 -0.04 -22.77 -21.02
C ALA A 277 0.60 -22.26 -19.72
N SER A 278 1.34 -21.15 -19.76
CA SER A 278 1.93 -20.53 -18.56
C SER A 278 0.87 -19.92 -17.66
N MET A 279 -0.19 -19.30 -18.20
CA MET A 279 -1.32 -18.81 -17.42
C MET A 279 -2.08 -19.96 -16.74
N ALA A 280 -2.30 -21.08 -17.44
CA ALA A 280 -2.90 -22.28 -16.86
C ALA A 280 -2.09 -22.82 -15.68
N PHE A 281 -0.75 -22.90 -15.83
CA PHE A 281 0.14 -23.26 -14.74
C PHE A 281 0.02 -22.25 -13.59
N ALA A 282 0.06 -20.95 -13.86
CA ALA A 282 0.05 -19.91 -12.85
C ALA A 282 -1.23 -19.93 -12.00
N LEU A 283 -2.41 -20.06 -12.63
CA LEU A 283 -3.69 -20.12 -11.93
C LEU A 283 -3.84 -21.39 -11.09
N GLU A 284 -3.48 -22.56 -11.63
CA GLU A 284 -3.50 -23.82 -10.88
C GLU A 284 -2.49 -23.81 -9.74
N HIS A 285 -1.27 -23.33 -9.98
CA HIS A 285 -0.22 -23.28 -8.97
C HIS A 285 -0.60 -22.31 -7.86
N ALA A 286 -1.18 -21.16 -8.21
CA ALA A 286 -1.71 -20.22 -7.24
C ALA A 286 -2.80 -20.86 -6.37
N ARG A 287 -3.68 -21.67 -6.95
CA ARG A 287 -4.70 -22.42 -6.20
C ARG A 287 -4.07 -23.48 -5.28
N TYR A 288 -3.15 -24.31 -5.76
CA TYR A 288 -2.53 -25.37 -4.96
C TYR A 288 -1.63 -24.83 -3.85
N GLN A 289 -0.98 -23.68 -4.06
CA GLN A 289 -0.05 -23.08 -3.12
C GLN A 289 -0.64 -21.89 -2.35
N ASN A 290 -1.98 -21.73 -2.36
CA ASN A 290 -2.73 -20.65 -1.69
C ASN A 290 -2.16 -19.24 -1.94
N LYS A 291 -1.79 -18.95 -3.19
CA LYS A 291 -1.38 -17.61 -3.61
C LYS A 291 -2.62 -16.75 -3.87
N GLN A 292 -2.46 -15.44 -3.76
CA GLN A 292 -3.57 -14.49 -3.91
C GLN A 292 -3.61 -13.82 -5.29
N ARG A 293 -2.49 -13.76 -6.01
CA ARG A 293 -2.36 -13.00 -7.26
C ARG A 293 -1.42 -13.70 -8.24
N VAL A 294 -1.62 -13.46 -9.52
CA VAL A 294 -0.70 -13.80 -10.61
C VAL A 294 -0.17 -12.49 -11.18
N ILE A 295 1.15 -12.32 -11.20
CA ILE A 295 1.81 -11.17 -11.82
C ILE A 295 2.47 -11.67 -13.11
N TYR A 296 2.03 -11.15 -14.25
CA TYR A 296 2.53 -11.53 -15.56
C TYR A 296 3.46 -10.44 -16.10
N VAL A 297 4.75 -10.76 -16.25
CA VAL A 297 5.79 -9.79 -16.65
C VAL A 297 6.21 -10.04 -18.10
N ILE A 298 6.26 -8.98 -18.90
CA ILE A 298 6.48 -9.04 -20.35
C ILE A 298 7.57 -8.02 -20.73
N PRO A 299 8.54 -8.37 -21.59
CA PRO A 299 9.73 -7.53 -21.83
C PRO A 299 9.47 -6.24 -22.66
N TYR A 300 8.39 -6.15 -23.43
CA TYR A 300 8.12 -5.02 -24.33
C TYR A 300 6.66 -4.58 -24.27
N THR A 301 6.43 -3.26 -24.33
CA THR A 301 5.09 -2.65 -24.30
C THR A 301 4.17 -3.13 -25.41
N SER A 302 4.66 -3.28 -26.64
CA SER A 302 3.85 -3.80 -27.76
C SER A 302 3.37 -5.25 -27.56
N ILE A 303 4.14 -6.07 -26.85
CA ILE A 303 3.76 -7.43 -26.50
C ILE A 303 2.80 -7.43 -25.29
N ILE A 304 2.88 -6.41 -24.43
CA ILE A 304 1.91 -6.20 -23.35
C ILE A 304 0.53 -6.01 -23.95
N GLU A 305 0.34 -5.11 -24.91
CA GLU A 305 -0.99 -4.84 -25.48
C GLU A 305 -1.64 -6.09 -26.09
N GLN A 306 -0.87 -6.90 -26.84
CA GLN A 306 -1.39 -8.14 -27.43
C GLN A 306 -1.72 -9.19 -26.37
N THR A 307 -0.83 -9.39 -25.40
CA THR A 307 -1.03 -10.40 -24.34
C THR A 307 -2.14 -9.99 -23.38
N ALA A 308 -2.19 -8.71 -23.01
CA ALA A 308 -3.26 -8.12 -22.23
C ALA A 308 -4.59 -8.20 -22.97
N GLY A 309 -4.62 -8.00 -24.29
CA GLY A 309 -5.80 -8.24 -25.13
C GLY A 309 -6.36 -9.65 -24.97
N ILE A 310 -5.50 -10.68 -25.07
CA ILE A 310 -5.90 -12.08 -24.84
C ILE A 310 -6.43 -12.27 -23.42
N PHE A 311 -5.78 -11.69 -22.41
CA PHE A 311 -6.24 -11.81 -21.03
C PHE A 311 -7.54 -11.03 -20.78
N ARG A 312 -7.78 -9.91 -21.44
CA ARG A 312 -9.04 -9.16 -21.37
C ARG A 312 -10.19 -9.95 -21.98
N GLU A 313 -9.97 -10.66 -23.09
CA GLU A 313 -10.96 -11.57 -23.66
C GLU A 313 -11.37 -12.68 -22.68
N ILE A 314 -10.46 -13.10 -21.78
CA ILE A 314 -10.70 -14.18 -20.82
C ILE A 314 -11.27 -13.65 -19.49
N PHE A 315 -10.68 -12.58 -18.96
CA PHE A 315 -10.90 -12.11 -17.58
C PHE A 315 -11.61 -10.75 -17.49
N GLY A 316 -11.83 -10.06 -18.61
CA GLY A 316 -12.43 -8.72 -18.65
C GLY A 316 -11.63 -7.69 -17.86
N GLU A 317 -12.34 -6.85 -17.10
CA GLU A 317 -11.80 -5.77 -16.24
C GLU A 317 -10.89 -6.25 -15.09
N ASN A 318 -10.73 -7.56 -14.90
CA ASN A 318 -9.82 -8.11 -13.88
C ASN A 318 -8.35 -8.05 -14.32
N VAL A 319 -8.06 -7.66 -15.56
CA VAL A 319 -6.70 -7.40 -16.03
C VAL A 319 -6.33 -5.97 -15.70
N VAL A 320 -5.45 -5.80 -14.70
CA VAL A 320 -4.89 -4.48 -14.37
C VAL A 320 -3.61 -4.28 -15.17
N GLU A 321 -3.60 -3.26 -16.01
CA GLU A 321 -2.43 -2.84 -16.76
C GLU A 321 -1.78 -1.62 -16.07
N PRO A 322 -0.45 -1.50 -16.09
CA PRO A 322 0.18 -0.24 -15.72
C PRO A 322 -0.30 0.84 -16.70
N THR A 323 -0.82 1.94 -16.18
CA THR A 323 -1.11 3.12 -17.00
C THR A 323 0.19 3.55 -17.70
N PRO A 324 0.19 3.77 -19.02
CA PRO A 324 1.37 4.32 -19.69
C PRO A 324 1.79 5.61 -18.97
N ILE A 325 3.06 5.67 -18.56
CA ILE A 325 3.69 6.86 -17.96
C ILE A 325 3.83 7.95 -19.03
#